data_AF-A0A8X6KP87-F1
#
_entry.id   AF-A0A8X6KP87-F1
#
_cell.length_a   1.000
_cell.length_b   1.000
_cell.length_c   1.000
_cell.angle_alpha   90.00
_cell.angle_beta   90.00
_cell.angle_gamma   90.00
#
_symmetry.space_group_name_H-M   'P 1'
#
loop_
_entity.id
_entity.type
_entity.pdbx_description
1 polymer ?
#
loop_
_entity_poly.entity_id
_entity_poly.type
_entity_poly.pdbx_seq_one_letter_code
_entity_poly.pdbx_strand_id
1 'polypeptide(L)'
;MRRFQRCKNPIVRELYRNKYLDYRKDYNQMLTDAKTDSWKKFLLTIDAQNVWKKVYTYGVKREFMKKIEITGIKLPTEETTSSLDETINAVLQKSFPSDSEANDNNFQKDYRKAAYTSYSSFFDPSFSCDEVNTVLSYA
;
A
#
# COMPACT_ATOMS: atom_id res chain seq x y z
N MET A 1 21.30 -9.82 30.35
CA MET A 1 21.47 -8.38 30.64
C MET A 1 22.59 -8.03 31.61
N ARG A 2 22.79 -8.71 32.75
CA ARG A 2 23.88 -8.36 33.71
C ARG A 2 25.29 -8.32 33.09
N ARG A 3 25.61 -9.24 32.17
CA ARG A 3 26.89 -9.25 31.43
C ARG A 3 27.06 -8.05 30.50
N PHE A 4 25.99 -7.62 29.82
CA PHE A 4 25.97 -6.41 28.98
C PHE A 4 26.19 -5.14 29.82
N GLN A 5 25.51 -5.03 30.96
CA GLN A 5 25.60 -3.86 31.86
C GLN A 5 26.98 -3.75 32.54
N ARG A 6 27.66 -4.87 32.80
CA ARG A 6 28.98 -4.91 33.47
C ARG A 6 30.17 -4.86 32.50
N CYS A 7 29.95 -4.90 31.19
CA CYS A 7 31.04 -4.92 30.21
C CYS A 7 31.47 -3.51 29.84
N LYS A 8 32.76 -3.18 30.07
CA LYS A 8 33.35 -1.89 29.70
C LYS A 8 33.83 -1.83 28.25
N ASN A 9 34.14 -2.97 27.65
CA ASN A 9 34.61 -3.05 26.26
C ASN A 9 33.42 -2.88 25.30
N PRO A 10 33.45 -1.89 24.39
CA PRO A 10 32.32 -1.59 23.50
C PRO A 10 32.02 -2.71 22.50
N ILE A 11 33.04 -3.40 22.00
CA ILE A 11 32.89 -4.48 21.01
C ILE A 11 32.20 -5.68 21.65
N VAL A 12 32.68 -6.10 22.81
CA VAL A 12 32.10 -7.23 23.55
C VAL A 12 30.69 -6.91 24.06
N ARG A 13 30.45 -5.65 24.41
CA ARG A 13 29.13 -5.17 24.80
C ARG A 13 28.13 -5.26 23.64
N GLU A 14 28.52 -4.90 22.42
CA GLU A 14 27.65 -5.02 21.25
C GLU A 14 27.36 -6.49 20.90
N LEU A 15 28.36 -7.38 21.00
CA LEU A 15 28.15 -8.82 20.83
C LEU A 15 27.09 -9.38 21.80
N TYR A 16 27.12 -8.97 23.07
CA TYR A 16 26.11 -9.39 24.05
C TYR A 16 24.72 -8.82 23.75
N ARG A 17 24.64 -7.62 23.17
CA ARG A 17 23.38 -7.02 22.75
C ARG A 17 22.77 -7.81 21.59
N ASN A 18 23.55 -8.08 20.55
CA ASN A 18 23.09 -8.81 19.38
C ASN A 18 22.59 -10.20 19.76
N LYS A 19 23.37 -10.92 20.56
CA LYS A 19 22.97 -12.25 21.07
C LYS A 19 21.67 -12.21 21.87
N TYR A 20 21.40 -11.16 22.63
CA TYR A 20 20.12 -11.00 23.32
C TYR A 20 18.96 -10.72 22.36
N LEU A 21 19.19 -9.89 21.34
CA LEU A 21 18.18 -9.59 20.32
C LEU A 21 17.82 -10.85 19.52
N ASP A 22 18.80 -11.68 19.19
CA ASP A 22 18.58 -12.97 18.53
C ASP A 22 17.70 -13.88 19.38
N TYR A 23 18.05 -14.09 20.66
CA TYR A 23 17.22 -14.90 21.56
C TYR A 23 15.82 -14.34 21.75
N ARG A 24 15.67 -13.01 21.77
CA ARG A 24 14.36 -12.37 21.87
C ARG A 24 13.53 -12.61 20.60
N LYS A 25 14.16 -12.53 19.43
CA LYS A 25 13.52 -12.80 18.14
C LYS A 25 13.06 -14.27 18.09
N ASP A 26 13.94 -15.20 18.42
CA ASP A 26 13.64 -16.63 18.42
C ASP A 26 12.51 -16.95 19.40
N TYR A 27 12.57 -16.41 20.62
CA TYR A 27 11.50 -16.61 21.60
C TYR A 27 10.14 -16.07 21.12
N ASN A 28 10.12 -14.87 20.52
CA ASN A 28 8.89 -14.30 19.98
C ASN A 28 8.34 -15.14 18.81
N GLN A 29 9.22 -15.69 17.98
CA GLN A 29 8.83 -16.59 16.90
C GLN A 29 8.21 -17.86 17.48
N MET A 30 8.88 -18.52 18.42
CA MET A 30 8.37 -19.72 19.10
C MET A 30 7.02 -19.46 19.78
N LEU A 31 6.83 -18.29 20.40
CA LEU A 31 5.56 -17.90 21.02
C LEU A 31 4.45 -17.75 19.97
N THR A 32 4.78 -17.18 18.81
CA THR A 32 3.84 -17.00 17.69
C THR A 32 3.47 -18.35 17.07
N ASP A 33 4.45 -19.24 16.90
CA ASP A 33 4.23 -20.59 16.39
C ASP A 33 3.36 -21.40 17.35
N ALA A 34 3.66 -21.36 18.66
CA ALA A 34 2.88 -22.05 19.68
C ALA A 34 1.42 -21.55 19.74
N LYS A 35 1.19 -20.23 19.60
CA LYS A 35 -0.16 -19.66 19.52
C LYS A 35 -0.91 -20.16 18.29
N THR A 36 -0.25 -20.08 17.14
CA THR A 36 -0.78 -20.52 15.85
C THR A 36 -1.13 -22.01 15.89
N ASP A 37 -0.26 -22.84 16.44
CA ASP A 37 -0.45 -24.29 16.50
C ASP A 37 -1.53 -24.68 17.51
N SER A 38 -1.61 -23.99 18.66
CA SER A 38 -2.72 -24.15 19.61
C SER A 38 -4.06 -23.83 18.94
N TRP A 39 -4.11 -22.74 18.17
CA TRP A 39 -5.30 -22.36 17.43
C TRP A 39 -5.66 -23.37 16.33
N LYS A 40 -4.69 -23.84 15.55
CA LYS A 40 -4.90 -24.90 14.55
C LYS A 40 -5.44 -26.17 15.20
N LYS A 41 -4.85 -26.62 16.31
CA LYS A 41 -5.33 -27.78 17.07
C LYS A 41 -6.76 -27.59 17.53
N PHE A 42 -7.09 -26.42 18.10
CA PHE A 42 -8.45 -26.08 18.47
C PHE A 42 -9.41 -26.17 17.28
N LEU A 43 -9.08 -25.58 16.14
CA LEU A 43 -9.91 -25.65 14.94
C LEU A 43 -10.09 -27.10 14.42
N LEU A 44 -9.05 -27.94 14.50
CA LEU A 44 -9.14 -29.35 14.12
C LEU A 44 -10.00 -30.17 15.08
N THR A 45 -10.09 -29.78 16.36
CA THR A 45 -11.00 -30.41 17.34
C THR A 45 -12.46 -29.95 17.23
N ILE A 46 -12.75 -28.96 16.38
CA ILE A 46 -14.10 -28.46 16.16
C ILE A 46 -14.81 -29.33 15.09
N ASP A 47 -15.53 -30.36 15.56
CA ASP A 47 -16.43 -31.17 14.73
C ASP A 47 -17.79 -30.46 14.47
N ALA A 48 -18.60 -30.96 13.54
CA ALA A 48 -19.93 -30.45 13.19
C ALA A 48 -20.90 -30.35 14.40
N GLN A 49 -20.70 -31.18 15.43
CA GLN A 49 -21.46 -31.16 16.69
C GLN A 49 -20.93 -30.12 17.70
N ASN A 50 -19.77 -29.51 17.45
CA ASN A 50 -19.13 -28.59 18.39
C ASN A 50 -19.74 -27.18 18.28
N VAL A 51 -20.28 -26.69 19.40
CA VAL A 51 -20.92 -25.36 19.55
C VAL A 51 -20.01 -24.23 19.05
N TRP A 52 -18.70 -24.37 19.21
CA TRP A 52 -17.71 -23.39 18.76
C TRP A 52 -17.64 -23.25 17.23
N LYS A 53 -18.04 -24.27 16.45
CA LYS A 53 -18.12 -24.18 14.99
C LYS A 53 -19.12 -23.13 14.56
N LYS A 54 -20.30 -23.11 15.20
CA LYS A 54 -21.36 -22.13 14.93
C LYS A 54 -20.89 -20.74 15.34
N VAL A 55 -20.31 -20.59 16.52
CA VAL A 55 -19.77 -19.30 17.00
C VAL A 55 -18.70 -18.75 16.05
N TYR A 56 -17.72 -19.57 15.63
CA TYR A 56 -16.70 -19.14 14.67
C TYR A 56 -17.29 -18.78 13.31
N THR A 57 -18.19 -19.62 12.78
CA THR A 57 -18.78 -19.42 11.45
C THR A 57 -19.66 -18.16 11.39
N TYR A 58 -20.55 -18.00 12.37
CA TYR A 58 -21.51 -16.90 12.38
C TYR A 58 -20.97 -15.61 12.99
N GLY A 59 -20.08 -15.68 13.99
CA GLY A 59 -19.58 -14.51 14.71
C GLY A 59 -18.27 -13.95 14.17
N VAL A 60 -17.34 -14.80 13.70
CA VAL A 60 -16.01 -14.34 13.26
C VAL A 60 -15.93 -14.36 11.74
N LYS A 61 -16.16 -15.51 11.11
CA LYS A 61 -15.98 -15.67 9.67
C LYS A 61 -16.93 -14.78 8.85
N ARG A 62 -18.20 -14.69 9.27
CA ARG A 62 -19.20 -13.85 8.59
C ARG A 62 -18.89 -12.36 8.70
N GLU A 63 -18.43 -11.91 9.86
CA GLU A 63 -18.03 -10.51 10.09
C GLU A 63 -16.77 -10.14 9.29
N PHE A 64 -15.77 -11.04 9.22
CA PHE A 64 -14.59 -10.84 8.36
C PHE A 64 -14.92 -10.85 6.86
N MET A 65 -15.99 -11.54 6.46
CA MET A 65 -16.47 -11.56 5.08
C MET A 65 -17.51 -10.47 4.79
N LYS A 66 -17.87 -9.61 5.75
CA LYS A 66 -18.64 -8.42 5.42
C LYS A 66 -17.80 -7.59 4.46
N LYS A 67 -18.32 -7.40 3.25
CA LYS A 67 -17.76 -6.43 2.31
C LYS A 67 -17.63 -5.11 3.05
N ILE A 68 -16.46 -4.47 2.93
CA ILE A 68 -16.28 -3.11 3.43
C ILE A 68 -17.35 -2.27 2.72
N GLU A 69 -18.36 -1.87 3.47
CA GLU A 69 -19.32 -0.87 3.02
C GLU A 69 -18.53 0.43 2.96
N ILE A 70 -18.07 0.79 1.75
CA ILE A 70 -17.41 2.07 1.52
C ILE A 70 -18.48 3.13 1.75
N THR A 71 -18.40 3.79 2.90
CA THR A 71 -19.23 4.95 3.22
C THR A 71 -18.85 6.08 2.26
N GLY A 72 -19.87 6.69 1.64
CA GLY A 72 -19.68 7.78 0.69
C GLY A 72 -18.85 8.93 1.27
N ILE A 73 -18.11 9.62 0.41
CA ILE A 73 -17.30 10.78 0.80
C ILE A 73 -18.11 12.07 0.70
N LYS A 74 -17.79 13.05 1.55
CA LYS A 74 -18.35 14.39 1.45
C LYS A 74 -17.67 15.18 0.34
N LEU A 75 -18.48 15.68 -0.58
CA LEU A 75 -18.09 16.58 -1.66
C LEU A 75 -17.91 18.01 -1.12
N PRO A 76 -17.21 18.89 -1.86
CA PRO A 76 -17.13 20.32 -1.54
C PRO A 76 -18.49 21.04 -1.49
N THR A 77 -19.53 20.45 -2.09
CA THR A 77 -20.91 20.93 -2.10
C THR A 77 -21.71 20.54 -0.84
N GLU A 78 -21.06 19.95 0.17
CA GLU A 78 -21.64 19.37 1.39
C GLU A 78 -22.51 18.10 1.17
N GLU A 79 -22.75 17.71 -0.07
CA GLU A 79 -23.42 16.46 -0.42
C GLU A 79 -22.49 15.24 -0.24
N THR A 80 -23.09 14.07 -0.04
CA THR A 80 -22.34 12.81 0.14
C THR A 80 -22.57 11.92 -1.08
N THR A 81 -21.49 11.35 -1.63
CA THR A 81 -21.58 10.43 -2.78
C THR A 81 -22.44 9.22 -2.42
N SER A 82 -23.37 8.84 -3.28
CA SER A 82 -24.35 7.77 -3.02
C SER A 82 -23.91 6.41 -3.58
N SER A 83 -23.01 6.42 -4.57
CA SER A 83 -22.49 5.20 -5.20
C SER A 83 -20.98 5.08 -5.10
N LEU A 84 -20.47 3.85 -5.21
CA LEU A 84 -19.03 3.58 -5.25
C LEU A 84 -18.35 4.28 -6.42
N ASP A 85 -18.99 4.27 -7.59
CA ASP A 85 -18.45 4.91 -8.80
C ASP A 85 -18.37 6.43 -8.61
N GLU A 86 -19.37 7.05 -7.99
CA GLU A 86 -19.32 8.46 -7.60
C GLU A 86 -18.19 8.73 -6.60
N THR A 87 -18.02 7.88 -5.59
CA THR A 87 -16.92 8.01 -4.61
C THR A 87 -15.57 7.93 -5.30
N ILE A 88 -15.36 6.94 -6.17
CA ILE A 88 -14.11 6.76 -6.91
C ILE A 88 -13.85 7.99 -7.80
N ASN A 89 -14.85 8.42 -8.57
CA ASN A 89 -14.71 9.57 -9.45
C ASN A 89 -14.41 10.86 -8.68
N ALA A 90 -15.10 11.09 -7.56
CA ALA A 90 -14.87 12.27 -6.72
C ALA A 90 -13.46 12.26 -6.08
N VAL A 91 -12.94 11.09 -5.67
CA VAL A 91 -11.56 10.95 -5.22
C VAL A 91 -10.58 11.25 -6.35
N LEU A 92 -10.78 10.64 -7.52
CA LEU A 92 -9.90 10.84 -8.67
C LEU A 92 -9.85 12.29 -9.12
N GLN A 93 -11.00 12.96 -9.25
CA GLN A 93 -11.06 14.37 -9.65
C GLN A 93 -10.37 15.29 -8.64
N LYS A 94 -10.48 15.00 -7.35
CA LYS A 94 -9.82 15.79 -6.31
C LYS A 94 -8.30 15.58 -6.28
N SER A 95 -7.85 14.34 -6.48
CA SER A 95 -6.42 13.99 -6.45
C SER A 95 -5.71 14.32 -7.76
N PHE A 96 -6.42 14.26 -8.88
CA PHE A 96 -5.92 14.47 -10.24
C PHE A 96 -6.87 15.39 -10.99
N PRO A 97 -6.85 16.70 -10.68
CA PRO A 97 -7.70 17.66 -11.36
C PRO A 97 -7.33 17.72 -12.85
N SER A 98 -8.33 17.90 -13.71
CA SER A 98 -8.12 18.11 -15.14
C SER A 98 -7.19 19.29 -15.38
N ASP A 99 -6.14 19.07 -16.18
CA ASP A 99 -5.21 20.13 -16.54
C ASP A 99 -5.91 21.16 -17.44
N SER A 100 -5.90 22.43 -17.04
CA SER A 100 -6.64 23.50 -17.73
C SER A 100 -5.89 24.82 -17.64
N GLU A 101 -5.57 25.39 -18.80
CA GLU A 101 -4.86 26.68 -18.92
C GLU A 101 -5.59 27.87 -18.32
N ALA A 102 -6.92 27.77 -18.21
CA ALA A 102 -7.71 28.79 -17.53
C ALA A 102 -7.34 28.92 -16.04
N ASN A 103 -6.92 27.82 -15.40
CA ASN A 103 -6.57 27.75 -13.99
C ASN A 103 -5.07 27.97 -13.72
N ASP A 104 -4.26 28.12 -14.78
CA ASP A 104 -2.83 28.32 -14.64
C ASP A 104 -2.51 29.72 -14.07
N ASN A 105 -1.51 29.76 -13.18
CA ASN A 105 -0.82 30.98 -12.83
C ASN A 105 0.16 31.41 -13.95
N ASN A 106 0.71 32.62 -13.84
CA ASN A 106 1.59 33.17 -14.87
C ASN A 106 2.84 32.30 -15.11
N PHE A 107 3.44 31.73 -14.05
CA PHE A 107 4.59 30.84 -14.19
C PHE A 107 4.24 29.56 -14.96
N GLN A 108 3.09 28.94 -14.67
CA GLN A 108 2.61 27.74 -15.36
C GLN A 108 2.33 28.03 -16.83
N LYS A 109 1.73 29.18 -17.15
CA LYS A 109 1.51 29.63 -18.54
C LYS A 109 2.82 29.78 -19.30
N ASP A 110 3.85 30.34 -18.67
CA ASP A 110 5.16 30.51 -19.31
C ASP A 110 5.85 29.16 -19.58
N TYR A 111 5.78 28.22 -18.63
CA TYR A 111 6.27 26.85 -18.84
C TYR A 111 5.52 26.12 -19.94
N ARG A 112 4.18 26.23 -19.97
CA ARG A 112 3.36 25.62 -21.01
C ARG A 112 3.68 26.19 -22.39
N LYS A 113 3.82 27.52 -22.50
CA LYS A 113 4.26 28.18 -23.73
C LYS A 113 5.64 27.70 -24.15
N ALA A 114 6.60 27.62 -23.24
CA ALA A 114 7.95 27.11 -23.50
C ALA A 114 7.94 25.65 -23.99
N ALA A 115 7.08 24.80 -23.42
CA ALA A 115 6.91 23.41 -23.86
C ALA A 115 6.32 23.31 -25.28
N TYR A 116 5.36 24.17 -25.63
CA TYR A 116 4.80 24.23 -26.99
C TYR A 116 5.71 24.94 -27.99
N THR A 117 6.64 25.76 -27.53
CA THR A 117 7.77 26.22 -28.35
C THR A 117 8.79 25.09 -28.43
N SER A 118 8.38 24.00 -29.09
CA SER A 118 9.29 22.95 -29.53
C SER A 118 10.44 23.63 -30.26
N TYR A 119 11.65 23.52 -29.73
CA TYR A 119 12.85 23.80 -30.49
C TYR A 119 12.94 22.74 -31.60
N SER A 120 12.25 22.95 -32.72
CA SER A 120 12.68 22.30 -33.96
C SER A 120 14.00 22.96 -34.32
N SER A 121 15.10 22.38 -33.85
CA SER A 121 16.38 22.68 -34.47
C SER A 121 16.21 22.37 -35.95
N PHE A 122 16.66 23.26 -36.84
CA PHE A 122 16.63 23.04 -38.28
C PHE A 122 17.33 21.73 -38.70
N PHE A 123 18.10 21.13 -37.78
CA PHE A 123 18.85 19.89 -37.93
C PHE A 123 18.24 18.68 -37.21
N ASP A 124 17.02 18.76 -36.66
CA ASP A 124 16.41 17.58 -36.06
C ASP A 124 15.91 16.63 -37.17
N PRO A 125 16.52 15.45 -37.38
CA PRO A 125 16.12 14.56 -38.45
C PRO A 125 14.71 14.01 -38.18
N SER A 126 13.91 13.87 -39.23
CA SER A 126 12.65 13.15 -39.11
C SER A 126 12.91 11.70 -38.73
N PHE A 127 12.03 11.12 -37.90
CA PHE A 127 12.09 9.70 -37.56
C PHE A 127 12.12 8.84 -38.83
N SER A 128 13.01 7.86 -38.84
CA SER A 128 13.05 6.85 -39.91
C SER A 128 11.85 5.90 -39.79
N CYS A 129 11.39 5.37 -40.93
CA CYS A 129 10.35 4.33 -40.96
C CYS A 129 10.72 3.12 -40.08
N ASP A 130 12.01 2.77 -40.00
CA ASP A 130 12.49 1.65 -39.17
C ASP A 130 12.33 1.93 -37.67
N GLU A 131 12.55 3.17 -37.24
CA GLU A 131 12.38 3.59 -35.85
C GLU A 131 10.90 3.55 -35.44
N VAL A 132 10.03 4.06 -36.31
CA VAL A 132 8.57 4.04 -36.10
C VAL A 132 8.04 2.60 -36.04
N ASN A 133 8.47 1.74 -36.96
CA ASN A 133 8.05 0.34 -37.01
C ASN A 133 8.55 -0.45 -35.79
N THR A 134 9.75 -0.14 -35.29
CA THR A 134 10.28 -0.76 -34.07
C THR A 134 9.35 -0.47 -32.89
N VAL A 135 8.96 0.79 -32.67
CA VAL A 135 8.07 1.16 -31.55
C VAL A 135 6.68 0.53 -31.68
N LEU A 136 6.09 0.55 -32.88
CA LEU A 136 4.75 0.01 -33.11
C LEU A 136 4.68 -1.52 -32.98
N SER A 137 5.78 -2.23 -33.21
CA SER A 137 5.84 -3.69 -33.05
C SER A 137 5.84 -4.17 -31.59
N TYR A 138 6.07 -3.27 -30.62
CA TYR A 138 6.03 -3.55 -29.18
C TYR A 138 4.73 -3.08 -28.51
N ALA A 139 3.79 -2.48 -29.25
CA ALA A 139 2.47 -2.09 -28.78
C ALA A 139 1.43 -3.17 -29.09
#